data_AF-A0A2V3HGV2-F1
#
_entry.id   AF-A0A2V3HGV2-F1
#
_cell.length_a   1.000
_cell.length_b   1.000
_cell.length_c   1.000
_cell.angle_alpha   90.00
_cell.angle_beta   90.00
_cell.angle_gamma   90.00
#
_symmetry.space_group_name_H-M   'P 1'
#
loop_
_entity.id
_entity.type
_entity.pdbx_description
1 polymer ?
#
loop_
_entity_poly.entity_id
_entity_poly.type
_entity_poly.pdbx_seq_one_letter_code
_entity_poly.pdbx_strand_id
1 'polypeptide(L)'
;MKVTKWPTAAAKKSAPAPMVQMTDITDLTIRRAEQQRRIRMMMNAMQAEERANLKGGEDAVAWVKEELCIGCDQCTIVCDDDAIEVYDTPMASPIMNVDVNRKARILREPCTGCKLCVLACPTDAILMIDR
;
A
#
# COMPACT_ATOMS: atom_id res chain seq x y z
N MET A 1 37.87 -28.06 -46.20
CA MET A 1 37.32 -26.69 -46.19
C MET A 1 38.27 -25.77 -45.43
N LYS A 2 38.84 -24.77 -46.10
CA LYS A 2 39.77 -23.80 -45.50
C LYS A 2 38.96 -22.63 -44.95
N VAL A 3 38.95 -22.47 -43.62
CA VAL A 3 38.40 -21.27 -42.97
C VAL A 3 39.47 -20.18 -42.99
N THR A 4 39.24 -19.14 -43.78
CA THR A 4 40.11 -17.97 -43.91
C THR A 4 39.95 -17.06 -42.68
N LYS A 5 41.10 -16.62 -42.16
CA LYS A 5 41.24 -15.77 -40.97
C LYS A 5 40.77 -14.34 -41.31
N TRP A 6 39.83 -13.81 -40.53
CA TRP A 6 39.33 -12.42 -40.67
C TRP A 6 40.41 -11.41 -40.23
N PRO A 7 40.63 -10.29 -40.93
CA PRO A 7 41.62 -9.30 -40.53
C PRO A 7 41.14 -8.52 -39.29
N THR A 8 41.98 -8.46 -38.26
CA THR A 8 41.75 -7.67 -37.04
C THR A 8 42.05 -6.20 -37.31
N ALA A 9 41.02 -5.41 -37.61
CA ALA A 9 41.13 -3.95 -37.60
C ALA A 9 41.36 -3.45 -36.16
N ALA A 10 42.42 -2.67 -35.97
CA ALA A 10 42.78 -2.09 -34.69
C ALA A 10 41.69 -1.11 -34.19
N ALA A 11 41.00 -1.48 -33.12
CA ALA A 11 40.07 -0.59 -32.43
C ALA A 11 40.84 0.55 -31.75
N LYS A 12 40.64 1.78 -32.22
CA LYS A 12 41.15 3.00 -31.56
C LYS A 12 40.47 3.12 -30.19
N LYS A 13 41.27 3.13 -29.12
CA LYS A 13 40.80 3.30 -27.73
C LYS A 13 40.29 4.74 -27.54
N SER A 14 38.98 4.92 -27.39
CA SER A 14 38.39 6.17 -26.90
C SER A 14 38.63 6.28 -25.38
N ALA A 15 38.86 7.51 -24.90
CA ALA A 15 39.08 7.80 -23.49
C ALA A 15 37.85 7.42 -22.63
N PRO A 16 38.02 6.89 -21.41
CA PRO A 16 36.90 6.52 -20.55
C PRO A 16 36.16 7.77 -20.06
N ALA A 17 34.82 7.72 -20.13
CA ALA A 17 33.94 8.71 -19.51
C ALA A 17 34.24 8.81 -18.00
N PRO A 18 34.01 9.98 -17.36
CA PRO A 18 34.23 10.14 -15.93
C PRO A 18 33.39 9.09 -15.18
N MET A 19 34.08 8.18 -14.49
CA MET A 19 33.46 7.13 -13.70
C MET A 19 32.59 7.79 -12.62
N VAL A 20 31.27 7.78 -12.80
CA VAL A 20 30.34 8.00 -11.70
C VAL A 20 30.69 6.95 -10.66
N GLN A 21 31.27 7.35 -9.54
CA GLN A 21 31.59 6.43 -8.46
C GLN A 21 30.28 5.82 -7.97
N MET A 22 30.08 4.54 -8.27
CA MET A 22 28.94 3.79 -7.77
C MET A 22 29.12 3.72 -6.24
N THR A 23 28.18 4.32 -5.49
CA THR A 23 28.22 4.35 -4.02
C THR A 23 28.38 2.94 -3.50
N ASP A 24 29.36 2.73 -2.61
CA ASP A 24 29.63 1.42 -2.03
C ASP A 24 28.41 0.91 -1.25
N ILE A 25 28.24 -0.41 -1.18
CA ILE A 25 27.11 -1.01 -0.48
C ILE A 25 27.10 -0.65 1.02
N THR A 26 28.26 -0.43 1.62
CA THR A 26 28.36 0.03 3.02
C THR A 26 27.84 1.46 3.19
N ASP A 27 28.20 2.37 2.28
CA ASP A 27 27.68 3.75 2.27
C ASP A 27 26.17 3.80 2.01
N LEU A 28 25.67 2.98 1.08
CA LEU A 28 24.25 2.86 0.78
C LEU A 28 23.43 2.33 1.97
N THR A 29 23.94 1.33 2.68
CA THR A 29 23.23 0.72 3.83
C THR A 29 23.11 1.69 5.00
N ILE A 30 24.16 2.47 5.30
CA ILE A 30 24.13 3.51 6.33
C ILE A 30 23.09 4.57 5.98
N ARG A 31 23.13 5.11 4.77
CA ARG A 31 22.16 6.12 4.30
C ARG A 31 20.73 5.59 4.33
N ARG A 32 20.51 4.35 3.88
CA ARG A 32 19.18 3.74 3.90
C ARG A 32 18.66 3.58 5.33
N ALA A 33 19.51 3.18 6.28
CA ALA A 33 19.12 3.05 7.68
C ALA A 33 18.73 4.41 8.29
N GLU A 34 19.49 5.47 8.01
CA GLU A 34 19.16 6.83 8.44
C GLU A 34 17.83 7.32 7.86
N GLN A 35 17.63 7.15 6.54
CA GLN A 35 16.38 7.54 5.90
C GLN A 35 15.20 6.72 6.41
N GLN A 36 15.35 5.40 6.57
CA GLN A 36 14.30 4.54 7.12
C GLN A 36 13.92 4.95 8.54
N ARG A 37 14.89 5.32 9.39
CA ARG A 37 14.62 5.82 10.75
C ARG A 37 13.85 7.14 10.71
N ARG A 38 14.27 8.08 9.86
CA ARG A 38 13.60 9.37 9.69
C ARG A 38 12.17 9.20 9.20
N ILE A 39 11.96 8.42 8.13
CA ILE A 39 10.64 8.14 7.56
C ILE A 39 9.75 7.50 8.61
N ARG A 40 10.25 6.51 9.36
CA ARG A 40 9.49 5.86 10.44
C ARG A 40 9.06 6.87 11.51
N MET A 41 9.95 7.72 11.99
CA MET A 41 9.62 8.74 13.00
C MET A 41 8.54 9.70 12.48
N MET A 42 8.66 10.15 11.23
CA MET A 42 7.70 11.06 10.61
C MET A 42 6.32 10.40 10.42
N MET A 43 6.27 9.17 9.90
CA MET A 43 5.00 8.45 9.72
C MET A 43 4.31 8.15 11.05
N ASN A 44 5.06 7.76 12.08
CA ASN A 44 4.52 7.51 13.41
C ASN A 44 3.90 8.78 14.02
N ALA A 45 4.54 9.94 13.84
CA ALA A 45 4.02 11.21 14.33
C ALA A 45 2.70 11.59 13.63
N MET A 46 2.66 11.51 12.29
CA MET A 46 1.44 11.82 11.51
C MET A 46 0.26 10.92 11.89
N GLN A 47 0.50 9.61 12.04
CA GLN A 47 -0.57 8.67 12.41
C GLN A 47 -1.07 8.84 13.85
N ALA A 48 -0.27 9.41 14.75
CA ALA A 48 -0.67 9.57 16.15
C ALA A 48 -1.80 10.60 16.32
N GLU A 49 -1.70 11.73 15.61
CA GLU A 49 -2.72 12.80 15.67
C GLU A 49 -4.05 12.32 15.09
N GLU A 50 -4.01 11.64 13.94
CA GLU A 50 -5.20 11.12 13.27
C GLU A 50 -5.93 10.08 14.12
N ARG A 51 -5.17 9.17 14.76
CA ARG A 51 -5.74 8.15 15.67
C ARG A 51 -6.41 8.75 16.90
N ALA A 52 -5.89 9.84 17.43
CA ALA A 52 -6.46 10.50 18.62
C ALA A 52 -7.83 11.12 18.34
N ASN A 53 -8.03 11.64 17.12
CA ASN A 53 -9.27 12.33 16.74
C ASN A 53 -10.36 11.42 16.16
N LEU A 54 -10.10 10.11 16.04
CA LEU A 54 -11.05 9.18 15.43
C LEU A 54 -12.19 8.84 16.41
N LYS A 55 -13.40 9.24 16.03
CA LYS A 55 -14.66 8.93 16.73
C LYS A 55 -14.88 7.42 16.87
N GLY A 56 -15.25 6.92 18.04
CA GLY A 56 -15.59 5.51 18.26
C GLY A 56 -16.38 5.31 19.54
N GLY A 57 -16.67 4.05 19.88
CA GLY A 57 -17.55 3.67 20.99
C GLY A 57 -18.93 3.21 20.52
N GLU A 58 -19.82 2.96 21.47
CA GLU A 58 -21.15 2.34 21.25
C GLU A 58 -22.08 3.17 20.33
N ASP A 59 -21.96 4.50 20.39
CA ASP A 59 -22.73 5.45 19.57
C ASP A 59 -22.21 5.61 18.14
N ALA A 60 -21.10 4.95 17.80
CA ALA A 60 -20.47 5.05 16.49
C ALA A 60 -20.43 3.69 15.79
N VAL A 61 -20.67 3.70 14.48
CA VAL A 61 -20.61 2.52 13.62
C VAL A 61 -19.69 2.76 12.44
N ALA A 62 -18.96 1.74 12.03
CA ALA A 62 -18.09 1.84 10.87
C ALA A 62 -18.90 1.71 9.57
N TRP A 63 -18.52 2.45 8.54
CA TRP A 63 -19.19 2.49 7.23
C TRP A 63 -18.15 2.47 6.10
N VAL A 64 -18.44 1.71 5.04
CA VAL A 64 -17.51 1.52 3.91
C VAL A 64 -17.94 2.37 2.71
N LYS A 65 -17.00 3.16 2.19
CA LYS A 65 -17.04 3.81 0.88
C LYS A 65 -16.70 2.79 -0.21
N GLU A 66 -17.71 2.35 -0.95
CA GLU A 66 -17.53 1.37 -2.02
C GLU A 66 -16.56 1.84 -3.09
N GLU A 67 -16.51 3.14 -3.35
CA GLU A 67 -15.63 3.77 -4.34
C GLU A 67 -14.13 3.69 -3.98
N LEU A 68 -13.79 3.65 -2.70
CA LEU A 68 -12.41 3.54 -2.20
C LEU A 68 -12.04 2.11 -1.79
N CYS A 69 -13.02 1.23 -1.61
CA CYS A 69 -12.81 -0.14 -1.20
C CYS A 69 -12.20 -0.96 -2.35
N ILE A 70 -11.02 -1.53 -2.15
CA ILE A 70 -10.32 -2.35 -3.16
C ILE A 70 -10.43 -3.86 -2.92
N GLY A 71 -11.23 -4.31 -1.94
CA GLY A 71 -11.42 -5.74 -1.67
C GLY A 71 -10.17 -6.48 -1.17
N CYS A 72 -9.34 -5.81 -0.35
CA CYS A 72 -8.10 -6.36 0.20
C CYS A 72 -8.27 -7.22 1.47
N ASP A 73 -9.50 -7.31 1.99
CA ASP A 73 -9.91 -8.12 3.15
C ASP A 73 -9.14 -7.84 4.46
N GLN A 74 -8.38 -6.74 4.58
CA GLN A 74 -7.66 -6.44 5.82
C GLN A 74 -8.61 -6.14 7.00
N CYS A 75 -9.78 -5.58 6.70
CA CYS A 75 -10.78 -5.25 7.70
C CYS A 75 -11.40 -6.48 8.37
N THR A 76 -11.57 -7.60 7.64
CA THR A 76 -12.15 -8.83 8.19
C THR A 76 -11.18 -9.51 9.14
N ILE A 77 -9.87 -9.44 8.86
CA ILE A 77 -8.82 -10.02 9.71
C ILE A 77 -8.76 -9.35 11.09
N VAL A 78 -9.10 -8.06 11.19
CA VAL A 78 -9.01 -7.28 12.43
C VAL A 78 -10.35 -7.14 13.17
N CYS A 79 -11.43 -7.72 12.65
CA CYS A 79 -12.75 -7.63 13.27
C CYS A 79 -13.00 -8.88 14.11
N ASP A 80 -12.95 -8.72 15.43
CA ASP A 80 -13.24 -9.83 16.37
C ASP A 80 -14.75 -10.09 16.55
N ASP A 81 -15.60 -9.17 16.07
CA ASP A 81 -17.06 -9.18 16.27
C ASP A 81 -17.83 -9.75 15.05
N ASP A 82 -17.13 -10.27 14.03
CA ASP A 82 -17.72 -10.75 12.76
C ASP A 82 -18.67 -9.74 12.08
N ALA A 83 -18.43 -8.45 12.27
CA ALA A 83 -19.31 -7.38 11.80
C ALA A 83 -19.13 -7.01 10.32
N ILE A 84 -18.36 -7.78 9.54
CA ILE A 84 -17.95 -7.42 8.18
C ILE A 84 -18.26 -8.55 7.21
N GLU A 85 -19.03 -8.23 6.17
CA GLU A 85 -19.33 -9.12 5.06
C GLU A 85 -18.57 -8.66 3.81
N VAL A 86 -18.09 -9.61 3.01
CA VAL A 86 -17.46 -9.34 1.71
C VAL A 86 -18.34 -9.90 0.61
N TYR A 87 -18.57 -9.10 -0.42
CA TYR A 87 -19.41 -9.46 -1.58
C TYR A 87 -18.75 -9.03 -2.88
N ASP A 88 -19.15 -9.69 -3.97
CA ASP A 88 -18.68 -9.39 -5.31
C ASP A 88 -19.64 -8.41 -6.00
N THR A 89 -19.07 -7.42 -6.68
CA THR A 89 -19.79 -6.49 -7.57
C THR A 89 -18.99 -6.31 -8.85
N PRO A 90 -19.61 -6.02 -10.01
CA PRO A 90 -18.85 -5.58 -11.18
C PRO A 90 -18.09 -4.28 -10.89
N MET A 91 -16.91 -4.14 -11.50
CA MET A 91 -16.07 -2.96 -11.38
C MET A 91 -16.66 -1.78 -12.17
N ALA A 92 -16.83 -0.63 -11.50
CA ALA A 92 -17.25 0.61 -12.14
C ALA A 92 -16.05 1.31 -12.82
N SER A 93 -15.55 0.76 -13.93
CA SER A 93 -14.50 1.39 -14.74
C SER A 93 -14.96 1.58 -16.20
N PRO A 94 -14.81 2.78 -16.78
CA PRO A 94 -15.16 3.03 -18.17
C PRO A 94 -14.19 2.40 -19.19
N ILE A 95 -13.04 1.86 -18.73
CA ILE A 95 -11.97 1.34 -19.59
C ILE A 95 -11.88 -0.19 -19.53
N MET A 96 -12.29 -0.80 -18.41
CA MET A 96 -12.16 -2.24 -18.17
C MET A 96 -13.44 -2.82 -17.60
N ASN A 97 -13.91 -3.92 -18.20
CA ASN A 97 -14.99 -4.72 -17.64
C ASN A 97 -14.41 -5.85 -16.78
N VAL A 98 -14.63 -5.77 -15.47
CA VAL A 98 -14.26 -6.83 -14.52
C VAL A 98 -15.51 -7.20 -13.76
N ASP A 99 -15.99 -8.43 -13.95
CA ASP A 99 -17.26 -8.89 -13.38
C ASP A 99 -17.19 -9.13 -11.87
N VAL A 100 -15.97 -9.37 -11.34
CA VAL A 100 -15.72 -9.70 -9.94
C VAL A 100 -14.79 -8.67 -9.31
N ASN A 101 -15.37 -7.75 -8.55
CA ASN A 101 -14.69 -6.79 -7.70
C ASN A 101 -15.19 -6.95 -6.27
N ARG A 102 -14.32 -7.38 -5.36
CA ARG A 102 -14.69 -7.62 -3.97
C ARG A 102 -14.85 -6.30 -3.22
N LYS A 103 -15.93 -6.20 -2.44
CA LYS A 103 -16.24 -5.05 -1.58
C LYS A 103 -16.62 -5.53 -0.20
N ALA A 104 -16.30 -4.73 0.80
CA ALA A 104 -16.68 -4.98 2.18
C ALA A 104 -17.92 -4.16 2.54
N ARG A 105 -18.81 -4.73 3.35
CA ARG A 105 -19.94 -4.07 3.98
C ARG A 105 -19.90 -4.35 5.48
N ILE A 106 -20.26 -3.34 6.27
CA ILE A 106 -20.29 -3.45 7.73
C ILE A 106 -21.74 -3.61 8.18
N LEU A 107 -21.97 -4.62 9.01
CA LEU A 107 -23.22 -4.89 9.68
C LEU A 107 -23.31 -4.05 10.96
N ARG A 108 -24.36 -3.23 11.08
CA ARG A 108 -24.47 -2.26 12.19
C ARG A 108 -24.70 -2.91 13.55
N GLU A 109 -25.42 -4.02 13.58
CA GLU A 109 -25.81 -4.71 14.80
C GLU A 109 -24.61 -5.32 15.54
N PRO A 110 -23.75 -6.16 14.92
CA PRO A 110 -22.57 -6.71 15.57
C PRO A 110 -21.40 -5.71 15.72
N CYS A 111 -21.41 -4.57 15.01
CA CYS A 111 -20.32 -3.61 15.10
C CYS A 111 -20.30 -2.90 16.47
N THR A 112 -19.19 -3.00 17.20
CA THR A 112 -18.98 -2.39 18.53
C THR A 112 -18.42 -0.96 18.49
N GLY A 113 -18.00 -0.48 17.31
CA GLY A 113 -17.37 0.84 17.18
C GLY A 113 -15.91 0.91 17.65
N CYS A 114 -15.19 -0.23 17.66
CA CYS A 114 -13.80 -0.37 18.13
C CYS A 114 -12.72 0.30 17.24
N LYS A 115 -13.06 0.71 16.01
CA LYS A 115 -12.22 1.42 15.04
C LYS A 115 -11.05 0.65 14.41
N LEU A 116 -10.83 -0.61 14.76
CA LEU A 116 -9.68 -1.38 14.23
C LEU A 116 -9.71 -1.51 12.70
N CYS A 117 -10.89 -1.74 12.12
CA CYS A 117 -11.05 -1.85 10.67
C CYS A 117 -10.72 -0.56 9.92
N VAL A 118 -11.00 0.61 10.51
CA VAL A 118 -10.63 1.92 9.96
C VAL A 118 -9.12 2.06 9.90
N LEU A 119 -8.43 1.72 10.98
CA LEU A 119 -6.96 1.81 11.06
C LEU A 119 -6.24 0.78 10.19
N ALA A 120 -6.89 -0.34 9.88
CA ALA A 120 -6.36 -1.38 9.02
C ALA A 120 -6.59 -1.12 7.52
N CYS A 121 -7.48 -0.19 7.17
CA CYS A 121 -7.83 0.08 5.78
C CYS A 121 -6.69 0.81 5.07
N PRO A 122 -6.04 0.23 4.05
CA PRO A 122 -4.91 0.88 3.37
C PRO A 122 -5.34 2.02 2.43
N THR A 123 -6.64 2.16 2.15
CA THR A 123 -7.20 3.17 1.24
C THR A 123 -8.15 4.14 1.96
N ASP A 124 -8.21 4.09 3.29
CA ASP A 124 -9.11 4.91 4.11
C ASP A 124 -10.59 4.85 3.65
N ALA A 125 -10.99 3.69 3.13
CA ALA A 125 -12.35 3.45 2.64
C ALA A 125 -13.37 3.31 3.78
N ILE A 126 -12.94 3.07 5.01
CA ILE A 126 -13.82 2.83 6.15
C ILE A 126 -13.82 4.07 7.04
N LEU A 127 -15.01 4.60 7.36
CA LEU A 127 -15.22 5.77 8.20
C LEU A 127 -16.07 5.43 9.42
N MET A 128 -15.95 6.23 10.47
CA MET A 128 -16.82 6.16 11.63
C MET A 128 -17.95 7.16 11.48
N ILE A 129 -19.20 6.68 11.54
CA ILE A 129 -20.43 7.48 11.49
C ILE A 129 -21.23 7.30 12.78
N ASP A 130 -22.20 8.17 13.02
CA ASP A 130 -23.20 7.98 14.08
C ASP A 130 -24.10 6.78 13.77
N ARG A 131 -24.47 6.04 14.82
CA ARG A 131 -25.31 4.83 14.74
C ARG A 131 -26.72 5.13 14.22
#